data_AF-A0A661F3A5-F1
#
_entry.id   AF-A0A661F3A5-F1
#
_cell.length_a   1.000
_cell.length_b   1.000
_cell.length_c   1.000
_cell.angle_alpha   90.00
_cell.angle_beta   90.00
_cell.angle_gamma   90.00
#
_symmetry.space_group_name_H-M   'P 1'
#
loop_
_entity.id
_entity.type
_entity.pdbx_description
1 polymer ?
#
loop_
_entity_poly.entity_id
_entity_poly.type
_entity_poly.pdbx_seq_one_letter_code
_entity_poly.pdbx_strand_id
1 'polypeptide(L)'
;MFPTDTKNPDHYHKVVDCQWACPAHTPVPEYVRLISRGRYDDAYMVNWESNVFPGVLGRVCDRPCETACRRGRVEEQPVAICRLKRVAADNKGTLDERFPKPPEEKNGKHVALIGGGPASLTVARDLLLEGYDVSLFERGQQLGGMMRSDIPSFRLPQNVLDEEIDVILKLGVDLHSGVNITSLKDFLERDFDAVFVGTGAPRGRNLTVPGREEAA
;
A
#
# COMPACT_ATOMS: atom_id res chain seq x y z
N MET A 1 26.92 18.82 -22.34
CA MET A 1 25.71 18.03 -22.02
C MET A 1 25.93 16.66 -22.64
N PHE A 2 25.89 15.59 -21.85
CA PHE A 2 25.99 14.25 -22.41
C PHE A 2 24.75 13.95 -23.27
N PRO A 3 24.87 13.18 -24.37
CA PRO A 3 23.71 12.72 -25.12
C PRO A 3 22.74 11.99 -24.21
N THR A 4 21.45 12.22 -24.43
CA THR A 4 20.38 11.44 -23.79
C THR A 4 20.51 9.97 -24.17
N ASP A 5 20.64 9.09 -23.17
CA ASP A 5 20.60 7.64 -23.38
C ASP A 5 19.15 7.14 -23.44
N THR A 6 18.61 7.04 -24.65
CA THR A 6 17.26 6.52 -24.92
C THR A 6 17.16 5.00 -24.80
N LYS A 7 18.26 4.28 -24.60
CA LYS A 7 18.25 2.82 -24.37
C LYS A 7 17.93 2.46 -22.93
N ASN A 8 18.09 3.40 -22.00
CA ASN A 8 17.74 3.22 -20.60
C ASN A 8 16.28 3.65 -20.35
N PRO A 9 15.35 2.75 -20.00
CA PRO A 9 13.96 3.11 -19.71
C PRO A 9 13.82 4.14 -18.58
N ASP A 10 14.75 4.14 -17.61
CA ASP A 10 14.78 5.12 -16.52
C ASP A 10 14.89 6.55 -17.04
N HIS A 11 15.48 6.76 -18.22
CA HIS A 11 15.55 8.09 -18.82
C HIS A 11 14.15 8.68 -18.98
N TYR A 12 13.20 7.91 -19.51
CA TYR A 12 11.84 8.37 -19.77
C TYR A 12 11.06 8.60 -18.47
N HIS A 13 11.26 7.75 -17.45
CA HIS A 13 10.63 7.95 -16.15
C HIS A 13 11.19 9.16 -15.39
N LYS A 14 12.52 9.40 -15.49
CA LYS A 14 13.18 10.58 -14.89
C LYS A 14 12.68 11.91 -15.47
N VAL A 15 12.07 11.94 -16.66
CA VAL A 15 11.46 13.17 -17.21
C VAL A 15 10.26 13.63 -16.35
N VAL A 16 9.65 12.72 -15.59
CA VAL A 16 8.53 12.97 -14.68
C VAL A 16 9.01 12.83 -13.23
N ASP A 17 9.70 13.86 -12.73
CA ASP A 17 10.36 13.85 -11.42
C ASP A 17 9.46 13.38 -10.25
N CYS A 18 8.20 13.78 -10.22
CA CYS A 18 7.26 13.37 -9.17
C CYS A 18 6.90 11.88 -9.21
N GLN A 19 6.84 11.28 -10.41
CA GLN A 19 6.61 9.85 -10.58
C GLN A 19 7.87 9.06 -10.26
N TRP A 20 9.04 9.54 -10.70
CA TRP A 20 10.33 8.91 -10.39
C TRP A 20 10.64 8.91 -8.89
N ALA A 21 10.31 9.98 -8.18
CA ALA A 21 10.50 10.07 -6.73
C ALA A 21 9.48 9.25 -5.92
N CYS A 22 8.38 8.80 -6.53
CA CYS A 22 7.41 7.95 -5.86
C CYS A 22 7.94 6.50 -5.82
N PRO A 23 8.06 5.85 -4.64
CA PRO A 23 8.51 4.46 -4.57
C PRO A 23 7.63 3.47 -5.34
N ALA A 24 6.35 3.80 -5.51
CA ALA A 24 5.40 3.01 -6.27
C ALA A 24 5.33 3.41 -7.76
N HIS A 25 6.18 4.35 -8.22
CA HIS A 25 6.17 4.90 -9.58
C HIS A 25 4.77 5.32 -10.08
N THR A 26 3.94 5.83 -9.17
CA THR A 26 2.56 6.22 -9.48
C THR A 26 2.53 7.29 -10.58
N PRO A 27 1.67 7.16 -11.60
CA PRO A 27 1.56 8.14 -12.69
C PRO A 27 0.88 9.43 -12.23
N VAL A 28 1.63 10.25 -11.47
CA VAL A 28 1.15 11.49 -10.85
C VAL A 28 0.48 12.45 -11.84
N PRO A 29 1.09 12.77 -13.00
CA PRO A 29 0.46 13.72 -13.94
C PRO A 29 -0.87 13.23 -14.49
N GLU A 30 -1.04 11.91 -14.61
CA GLU A 30 -2.25 11.31 -15.17
C GLU A 30 -3.44 11.49 -14.24
N TYR A 31 -3.33 11.00 -13.00
CA TYR A 31 -4.44 11.10 -12.06
C TYR A 31 -4.75 12.55 -11.68
N VAL A 32 -3.75 13.44 -11.64
CA VAL A 32 -3.97 14.89 -11.42
C VAL A 32 -4.81 15.50 -12.54
N ARG A 33 -4.58 15.10 -13.80
CA ARG A 33 -5.39 15.55 -14.95
C ARG A 33 -6.79 14.94 -14.97
N LEU A 34 -6.97 13.74 -14.43
CA LEU A 34 -8.30 13.14 -14.25
C LEU A 34 -9.10 13.90 -13.18
N ILE A 35 -8.47 14.22 -12.04
CA ILE A 35 -9.06 15.05 -10.98
C ILE A 35 -9.48 16.41 -11.51
N SER A 36 -8.65 17.09 -12.31
CA SER A 36 -9.00 18.41 -12.86
C SER A 36 -10.21 18.40 -13.81
N ARG A 37 -10.61 17.22 -14.29
CA ARG A 37 -11.78 16.98 -15.12
C ARG A 37 -12.96 16.40 -14.35
N GLY A 38 -12.88 16.33 -13.01
CA GLY A 38 -13.90 15.72 -12.16
C GLY A 38 -14.00 14.20 -12.28
N ARG A 39 -13.04 13.53 -12.94
CA ARG A 39 -13.03 12.08 -13.15
C ARG A 39 -12.37 11.37 -11.96
N TYR A 40 -13.01 11.45 -10.79
CA TYR A 40 -12.44 10.95 -9.54
C TYR A 40 -12.29 9.43 -9.51
N ASP A 41 -13.26 8.69 -10.03
CA ASP A 41 -13.21 7.23 -10.13
C ASP A 41 -12.01 6.76 -10.95
N ASP A 42 -11.78 7.39 -12.10
CA ASP A 42 -10.63 7.07 -12.95
C ASP A 42 -9.31 7.45 -12.27
N ALA A 43 -9.27 8.63 -11.63
CA ALA A 43 -8.10 9.04 -10.87
C ALA A 43 -7.78 8.07 -9.74
N TYR A 44 -8.81 7.55 -9.05
CA TYR A 44 -8.63 6.55 -8.00
C TYR A 44 -8.09 5.25 -8.59
N MET A 45 -8.68 4.74 -9.68
CA MET A 45 -8.21 3.50 -10.31
C MET A 45 -6.77 3.58 -10.82
N VAL A 46 -6.38 4.71 -11.41
CA VAL A 46 -4.98 4.98 -11.79
C VAL A 46 -4.04 4.97 -10.56
N ASN A 47 -4.50 5.50 -9.42
CA ASN A 47 -3.72 5.40 -8.19
C ASN A 47 -3.68 3.97 -7.66
N TRP A 48 -4.76 3.22 -7.75
CA TRP A 48 -4.92 1.86 -7.22
C TRP A 48 -4.04 0.84 -7.95
N GLU A 49 -3.87 1.01 -9.26
CA GLU A 49 -2.97 0.18 -10.07
C GLU A 49 -1.54 0.16 -9.49
N SER A 50 -0.96 1.35 -9.26
CA SER A 50 0.39 1.46 -8.70
C SER A 50 0.44 1.37 -7.17
N ASN A 51 -0.61 1.82 -6.48
CA ASN A 51 -0.65 1.87 -5.01
C ASN A 51 -1.78 1.01 -4.46
N VAL A 52 -1.47 0.17 -3.48
CA VAL A 52 -2.46 -0.72 -2.87
C VAL A 52 -3.52 0.02 -2.04
N PHE A 53 -3.17 1.19 -1.46
CA PHE A 53 -4.07 1.93 -0.57
C PHE A 53 -4.19 3.43 -0.93
N PRO A 54 -4.82 3.83 -2.05
CA PRO A 54 -4.89 5.23 -2.44
C PRO A 54 -5.48 6.16 -1.37
N GLY A 55 -6.55 5.76 -0.68
CA GLY A 55 -7.20 6.55 0.37
C GLY A 55 -6.33 6.75 1.61
N VAL A 56 -5.53 5.75 1.98
CA VAL A 56 -4.53 5.82 3.05
C VAL A 56 -3.40 6.75 2.63
N LEU A 57 -2.78 6.51 1.46
CA LEU A 57 -1.64 7.28 0.98
C LEU A 57 -1.98 8.75 0.71
N GLY A 58 -3.23 9.08 0.36
CA GLY A 58 -3.68 10.46 0.24
C GLY A 58 -3.63 11.25 1.57
N ARG A 59 -3.50 10.55 2.71
CA ARG A 59 -3.51 11.13 4.05
C ARG A 59 -2.14 11.10 4.72
N VAL A 60 -1.43 9.98 4.62
CA VAL A 60 -0.24 9.70 5.45
C VAL A 60 1.06 9.50 4.68
N CYS A 61 1.05 9.63 3.35
CA CYS A 61 2.27 9.53 2.55
C CYS A 61 3.30 10.60 2.96
N ASP A 62 4.58 10.22 2.93
CA ASP A 62 5.73 11.09 3.20
C ASP A 62 6.02 12.10 2.06
N ARG A 63 5.33 11.92 0.92
CA ARG A 63 5.30 12.86 -0.22
C ARG A 63 6.66 13.15 -0.88
N PRO A 64 7.51 12.15 -1.16
CA PRO A 64 8.77 12.38 -1.89
C PRO A 64 8.53 12.99 -3.28
N CYS A 65 7.35 12.71 -3.87
CA CYS A 65 6.89 13.27 -5.13
C CYS A 65 6.65 14.80 -5.10
N GLU A 66 6.31 15.37 -3.94
CA GLU A 66 6.13 16.83 -3.78
C GLU A 66 7.49 17.52 -3.69
N THR A 67 8.45 16.94 -2.96
CA THR A 67 9.84 17.42 -2.89
C THR A 67 10.51 17.46 -4.26
N ALA A 68 10.27 16.44 -5.10
CA ALA A 68 10.82 16.38 -6.45
C ALA A 68 10.01 17.19 -7.49
N CYS A 69 8.89 17.81 -7.10
CA CYS A 69 7.96 18.39 -8.05
C CYS A 69 8.58 19.56 -8.83
N ARG A 70 8.60 19.43 -10.17
CA ARG A 70 9.09 20.48 -11.08
C ARG A 70 8.39 21.82 -10.91
N ARG A 71 7.15 21.84 -10.40
CA ARG A 71 6.41 23.10 -10.20
C ARG A 71 7.13 24.01 -9.22
N GLY A 72 7.83 23.46 -8.21
CA GLY A 72 8.64 24.25 -7.27
C GLY A 72 9.88 24.90 -7.89
N ARG A 73 10.23 24.61 -9.16
CA ARG A 73 11.31 25.30 -9.90
C ARG A 73 10.85 26.59 -10.56
N VAL A 74 9.54 26.73 -10.79
CA VAL A 74 8.93 27.87 -11.50
C VAL A 74 7.96 28.65 -10.62
N GLU A 75 7.39 28.02 -9.61
CA GLU A 75 6.53 28.63 -8.58
C GLU A 75 7.17 28.46 -7.19
N GLU A 76 6.61 29.15 -6.19
CA GLU A 76 7.05 29.05 -4.80
C GLU A 76 6.71 27.70 -4.14
N GLN A 77 5.66 27.01 -4.60
CA GLN A 77 5.15 25.79 -3.95
C GLN A 77 4.97 24.62 -4.93
N PRO A 78 5.26 23.37 -4.49
CA PRO A 78 4.97 22.19 -5.29
C PRO A 78 3.46 21.95 -5.38
N VAL A 79 3.06 21.09 -6.33
CA VAL A 79 1.68 20.60 -6.38
C VAL A 79 1.41 19.76 -5.13
N ALA A 80 0.25 19.94 -4.48
CA ALA A 80 -0.18 19.14 -3.32
C ALA A 80 -0.65 17.73 -3.74
N ILE A 81 0.26 16.96 -4.34
CA ILE A 81 0.06 15.63 -4.95
C ILE A 81 -0.61 14.65 -3.99
N CYS A 82 -0.19 14.63 -2.71
CA CYS A 82 -0.77 13.76 -1.68
C CYS A 82 -2.23 14.13 -1.42
N ARG A 83 -2.53 15.44 -1.29
CA ARG A 83 -3.91 15.90 -1.05
C ARG A 83 -4.81 15.66 -2.25
N LEU A 84 -4.28 15.77 -3.48
CA LEU A 84 -5.02 15.41 -4.69
C LEU A 84 -5.35 13.91 -4.73
N LYS A 85 -4.44 13.04 -4.29
CA LYS A 85 -4.75 11.60 -4.14
C LYS A 85 -5.91 11.39 -3.16
N ARG A 86 -5.94 12.13 -2.04
CA ARG A 86 -7.09 12.14 -1.12
C ARG A 86 -8.36 12.65 -1.79
N VAL A 87 -8.31 13.71 -2.61
CA VAL A 87 -9.50 14.20 -3.34
C VAL A 87 -10.09 13.10 -4.21
N ALA A 88 -9.28 12.35 -4.96
CA ALA A 88 -9.77 11.21 -5.73
C ALA A 88 -10.43 10.14 -4.83
N ALA A 89 -9.79 9.79 -3.72
CA ALA A 89 -10.34 8.79 -2.79
C ALA A 89 -11.63 9.22 -2.08
N ASP A 90 -11.76 10.50 -1.73
CA ASP A 90 -12.90 11.03 -0.99
C ASP A 90 -14.10 11.36 -1.89
N ASN A 91 -13.89 11.52 -3.22
CA ASN A 91 -14.94 11.87 -4.19
C ASN A 91 -15.25 10.74 -5.19
N LYS A 92 -14.62 9.57 -5.06
CA LYS A 92 -14.97 8.41 -5.89
C LYS A 92 -16.37 7.91 -5.55
N GLY A 93 -17.07 7.38 -6.56
CA GLY A 93 -18.27 6.60 -6.40
C GLY A 93 -17.97 5.16 -5.96
N THR A 94 -18.93 4.27 -6.17
CA THR A 94 -18.75 2.83 -5.96
C THR A 94 -17.91 2.22 -7.07
N LEU A 95 -16.84 1.51 -6.72
CA LEU A 95 -15.87 0.96 -7.67
C LEU A 95 -15.83 -0.58 -7.71
N ASP A 96 -16.74 -1.27 -7.02
CA ASP A 96 -16.73 -2.75 -6.90
C ASP A 96 -16.65 -3.46 -8.28
N GLU A 97 -17.30 -2.90 -9.32
CA GLU A 97 -17.27 -3.46 -10.67
C GLU A 97 -16.00 -3.10 -11.48
N ARG A 98 -15.24 -2.11 -11.02
CA ARG A 98 -14.02 -1.65 -11.69
C ARG A 98 -12.75 -2.32 -11.18
N PHE A 99 -12.79 -2.90 -9.98
CA PHE A 99 -11.66 -3.64 -9.47
C PHE A 99 -11.44 -4.92 -10.28
N PRO A 100 -10.18 -5.28 -10.57
CA PRO A 100 -9.87 -6.57 -11.18
C PRO A 100 -10.38 -7.68 -10.27
N LYS A 101 -10.85 -8.77 -10.89
CA LYS A 101 -11.32 -9.95 -10.17
C LYS A 101 -10.28 -11.06 -10.32
N PRO A 102 -10.08 -11.90 -9.29
CA PRO A 102 -9.30 -13.12 -9.42
C PRO A 102 -9.85 -14.00 -10.56
N PRO A 103 -8.99 -14.75 -11.27
CA PRO A 103 -9.45 -15.72 -12.25
C PRO A 103 -10.27 -16.83 -11.60
N GLU A 104 -11.24 -17.38 -12.33
CA GLU A 104 -12.03 -18.53 -11.90
C GLU A 104 -11.15 -19.78 -11.80
N GLU A 105 -10.27 -19.99 -12.77
CA GLU A 105 -9.26 -21.04 -12.74
C GLU A 105 -8.02 -20.57 -11.96
N LYS A 106 -7.78 -21.21 -10.81
CA LYS A 106 -6.59 -20.97 -9.99
C LYS A 106 -5.37 -21.65 -10.58
N ASN A 107 -4.19 -21.11 -10.29
CA ASN A 107 -2.92 -21.66 -10.77
C ASN A 107 -2.42 -22.88 -9.97
N GLY A 108 -3.17 -23.30 -8.95
CA GLY A 108 -2.89 -24.47 -8.12
C GLY A 108 -1.76 -24.27 -7.10
N LYS A 109 -1.36 -23.02 -6.82
CA LYS A 109 -0.33 -22.68 -5.83
C LYS A 109 -0.92 -21.97 -4.63
N HIS A 110 -0.50 -22.38 -3.43
CA HIS A 110 -1.00 -21.86 -2.17
C HIS A 110 0.10 -21.15 -1.38
N VAL A 111 -0.11 -19.86 -1.09
CA VAL A 111 0.86 -19.00 -0.42
C VAL A 111 0.34 -18.56 0.95
N ALA A 112 1.17 -18.70 1.98
CA ALA A 112 0.88 -18.17 3.31
C ALA A 112 1.52 -16.81 3.54
N LEU A 113 0.78 -15.89 4.14
CA LEU A 113 1.25 -14.56 4.53
C LEU A 113 1.20 -14.43 6.05
N ILE A 114 2.32 -14.06 6.70
CA ILE A 114 2.39 -13.86 8.15
C ILE A 114 2.43 -12.36 8.44
N GLY A 115 1.43 -11.86 9.17
CA GLY A 115 1.17 -10.45 9.47
C GLY A 115 0.17 -9.84 8.50
N GLY A 116 -0.78 -9.08 9.01
CA GLY A 116 -1.86 -8.39 8.28
C GLY A 116 -1.60 -6.91 8.05
N GLY A 117 -0.33 -6.52 7.92
CA GLY A 117 0.10 -5.16 7.62
C GLY A 117 0.06 -4.80 6.12
N PRO A 118 0.45 -3.57 5.75
CA PRO A 118 0.41 -3.10 4.36
C PRO A 118 1.21 -3.97 3.39
N ALA A 119 2.34 -4.53 3.83
CA ALA A 119 3.19 -5.38 3.00
C ALA A 119 2.46 -6.68 2.59
N SER A 120 1.96 -7.45 3.56
CA SER A 120 1.24 -8.70 3.26
C SER A 120 -0.07 -8.45 2.51
N LEU A 121 -0.80 -7.38 2.83
CA LEU A 121 -2.01 -7.02 2.09
C LEU A 121 -1.70 -6.66 0.62
N THR A 122 -0.56 -6.05 0.35
CA THR A 122 -0.08 -5.80 -1.03
C THR A 122 0.21 -7.13 -1.75
N VAL A 123 0.93 -8.03 -1.10
CA VAL A 123 1.22 -9.37 -1.65
C VAL A 123 -0.09 -10.15 -1.89
N ALA A 124 -1.04 -10.08 -0.95
CA ALA A 124 -2.34 -10.73 -1.09
C ALA A 124 -3.10 -10.22 -2.32
N ARG A 125 -3.20 -8.90 -2.49
CA ARG A 125 -3.85 -8.28 -3.65
C ARG A 125 -3.28 -8.84 -4.96
N ASP A 126 -1.96 -8.81 -5.11
CA ASP A 126 -1.31 -9.18 -6.38
C ASP A 126 -1.44 -10.67 -6.65
N LEU A 127 -1.16 -11.52 -5.66
CA LEU A 127 -1.20 -12.97 -5.82
C LEU A 127 -2.64 -13.48 -6.08
N LEU A 128 -3.65 -12.92 -5.43
CA LEU A 128 -5.04 -13.33 -5.69
C LEU A 128 -5.47 -13.02 -7.13
N LEU A 129 -5.04 -11.88 -7.67
CA LEU A 129 -5.32 -11.48 -9.05
C LEU A 129 -4.58 -12.34 -10.08
N GLU A 130 -3.41 -12.87 -9.72
CA GLU A 130 -2.66 -13.85 -10.51
C GLU A 130 -3.16 -15.30 -10.32
N GLY A 131 -4.23 -15.50 -9.55
CA GLY A 131 -4.88 -16.80 -9.40
C GLY A 131 -4.25 -17.74 -8.37
N TYR A 132 -3.42 -17.22 -7.45
CA TYR A 132 -2.95 -17.99 -6.30
C TYR A 132 -4.05 -18.12 -5.24
N ASP A 133 -4.00 -19.19 -4.47
CA ASP A 133 -4.68 -19.27 -3.18
C ASP A 133 -3.80 -18.60 -2.12
N VAL A 134 -4.42 -17.79 -1.25
CA VAL A 134 -3.70 -16.98 -0.26
C VAL A 134 -4.35 -17.12 1.11
N SER A 135 -3.59 -17.63 2.08
CA SER A 135 -3.98 -17.62 3.50
C SER A 135 -3.18 -16.56 4.26
N LEU A 136 -3.87 -15.68 4.98
CA LEU A 136 -3.25 -14.59 5.75
C LEU A 136 -3.44 -14.82 7.24
N PHE A 137 -2.34 -14.83 8.00
CA PHE A 137 -2.33 -15.01 9.45
C PHE A 137 -1.98 -13.69 10.15
N GLU A 138 -2.87 -13.16 10.97
CA GLU A 138 -2.64 -11.94 11.76
C GLU A 138 -2.80 -12.24 13.25
N ARG A 139 -1.87 -11.74 14.07
CA ARG A 139 -1.88 -11.87 15.53
C ARG A 139 -3.04 -11.10 16.17
N GLY A 140 -3.31 -9.89 15.68
CA GLY A 140 -4.43 -9.06 16.12
C GLY A 140 -5.78 -9.54 15.60
N GLN A 141 -6.84 -8.95 16.12
CA GLN A 141 -8.21 -9.19 15.64
C GLN A 141 -8.55 -8.40 14.37
N GLN A 142 -7.79 -7.36 14.06
CA GLN A 142 -8.01 -6.49 12.91
C GLN A 142 -6.73 -6.35 12.09
N LEU A 143 -6.91 -6.24 10.77
CA LEU A 143 -5.83 -6.00 9.81
C LEU A 143 -5.42 -4.53 9.75
N GLY A 144 -4.33 -4.24 9.05
CA GLY A 144 -3.79 -2.90 8.85
C GLY A 144 -2.43 -2.69 9.55
N GLY A 145 -2.04 -3.59 10.45
CA GLY A 145 -0.76 -3.53 11.17
C GLY A 145 -0.51 -2.14 11.78
N MET A 146 0.70 -1.60 11.57
CA MET A 146 1.07 -0.27 12.06
C MET A 146 0.24 0.88 11.50
N MET A 147 -0.40 0.72 10.31
CA MET A 147 -1.32 1.75 9.82
C MET A 147 -2.52 1.91 10.76
N ARG A 148 -2.96 0.82 11.39
CA ARG A 148 -4.03 0.84 12.38
C ARG A 148 -3.54 1.21 13.78
N SER A 149 -2.45 0.60 14.23
CA SER A 149 -2.02 0.70 15.63
C SER A 149 -1.29 2.00 15.96
N ASP A 150 -0.54 2.57 15.01
CA ASP A 150 0.43 3.63 15.32
C ASP A 150 0.04 4.99 14.71
N ILE A 151 -0.77 5.00 13.65
CA ILE A 151 -1.22 6.24 13.03
C ILE A 151 -2.48 6.73 13.75
N PRO A 152 -2.46 7.94 14.35
CA PRO A 152 -3.64 8.48 15.02
C PRO A 152 -4.82 8.67 14.06
N SER A 153 -6.03 8.43 14.57
CA SER A 153 -7.28 8.47 13.79
C SER A 153 -7.56 9.83 13.14
N PHE A 154 -7.09 10.93 13.72
CA PHE A 154 -7.21 12.26 13.12
C PHE A 154 -6.33 12.46 11.88
N ARG A 155 -5.27 11.65 11.71
CA ARG A 155 -4.46 11.59 10.48
C ARG A 155 -5.00 10.54 9.51
N LEU A 156 -5.35 9.35 10.02
CA LEU A 156 -5.91 8.26 9.23
C LEU A 156 -7.19 7.73 9.89
N PRO A 157 -8.36 8.17 9.43
CA PRO A 157 -9.63 7.67 9.93
C PRO A 157 -9.78 6.16 9.72
N GLN A 158 -10.30 5.45 10.73
CA GLN A 158 -10.44 4.00 10.69
C GLN A 158 -11.34 3.52 9.54
N ASN A 159 -12.42 4.24 9.25
CA ASN A 159 -13.32 3.91 8.15
C ASN A 159 -12.65 3.94 6.77
N VAL A 160 -11.66 4.83 6.56
CA VAL A 160 -10.88 4.88 5.32
C VAL A 160 -9.93 3.69 5.24
N LEU A 161 -9.34 3.30 6.38
CA LEU A 161 -8.49 2.12 6.44
C LEU A 161 -9.29 0.84 6.19
N ASP A 162 -10.46 0.71 6.81
CA ASP A 162 -11.35 -0.44 6.67
C ASP A 162 -11.83 -0.57 5.22
N GLU A 163 -12.29 0.51 4.60
CA GLU A 163 -12.72 0.52 3.19
C GLU A 163 -11.61 0.00 2.24
N GLU A 164 -10.38 0.47 2.42
CA GLU A 164 -9.26 0.10 1.57
C GLU A 164 -8.79 -1.35 1.80
N ILE A 165 -8.88 -1.85 3.04
CA ILE A 165 -8.60 -3.26 3.37
C ILE A 165 -9.70 -4.18 2.80
N ASP A 166 -10.96 -3.77 2.91
CA ASP A 166 -12.10 -4.56 2.44
C ASP A 166 -12.06 -4.82 0.94
N VAL A 167 -11.53 -3.89 0.14
CA VAL A 167 -11.29 -4.12 -1.30
C VAL A 167 -10.40 -5.35 -1.53
N ILE A 168 -9.38 -5.55 -0.70
CA ILE A 168 -8.46 -6.70 -0.80
C ILE A 168 -9.12 -7.97 -0.26
N LEU A 169 -9.85 -7.88 0.85
CA LEU A 169 -10.56 -9.03 1.42
C LEU A 169 -11.61 -9.59 0.47
N LYS A 170 -12.30 -8.72 -0.28
CA LYS A 170 -13.27 -9.11 -1.32
C LYS A 170 -12.63 -9.90 -2.47
N LEU A 171 -11.31 -9.91 -2.63
CA LEU A 171 -10.60 -10.76 -3.59
C LEU A 171 -10.52 -12.23 -3.12
N GLY A 172 -10.97 -12.55 -1.91
CA GLY A 172 -11.06 -13.94 -1.42
C GLY A 172 -9.83 -14.41 -0.65
N VAL A 173 -9.24 -13.55 0.19
CA VAL A 173 -8.22 -13.96 1.17
C VAL A 173 -8.83 -14.95 2.18
N ASP A 174 -8.15 -16.07 2.42
CA ASP A 174 -8.43 -16.95 3.56
C ASP A 174 -7.81 -16.35 4.84
N LEU A 175 -8.62 -15.62 5.61
CA LEU A 175 -8.16 -14.82 6.74
C LEU A 175 -8.20 -15.59 8.07
N HIS A 176 -7.05 -15.66 8.74
CA HIS A 176 -6.85 -16.21 10.07
C HIS A 176 -6.40 -15.11 11.04
N SER A 177 -7.35 -14.36 11.61
CA SER A 177 -7.09 -13.34 12.63
C SER A 177 -6.99 -13.93 14.05
N GLY A 178 -6.31 -13.25 14.96
CA GLY A 178 -6.08 -13.72 16.32
C GLY A 178 -5.06 -14.87 16.42
N VAL A 179 -4.31 -15.13 15.35
CA VAL A 179 -3.37 -16.26 15.26
C VAL A 179 -1.94 -15.73 15.37
N ASN A 180 -1.31 -15.98 16.52
CA ASN A 180 0.08 -15.62 16.75
C ASN A 180 1.01 -16.77 16.32
N ILE A 181 1.85 -16.53 15.30
CA ILE A 181 2.87 -17.50 14.89
C ILE A 181 4.12 -17.30 15.75
N THR A 182 4.40 -18.26 16.62
CA THR A 182 5.52 -18.20 17.58
C THR A 182 6.78 -18.94 17.10
N SER A 183 6.64 -19.92 16.21
CA SER A 183 7.74 -20.67 15.60
C SER A 183 7.61 -20.66 14.09
N LEU A 184 8.56 -20.01 13.40
CA LEU A 184 8.62 -20.06 11.94
C LEU A 184 8.95 -21.47 11.45
N LYS A 185 9.75 -22.22 12.20
CA LYS A 185 10.10 -23.60 11.86
C LYS A 185 8.85 -24.47 11.75
N ASP A 186 8.04 -24.49 12.80
CA ASP A 186 6.83 -25.32 12.87
C ASP A 186 5.81 -24.85 11.81
N PHE A 187 5.78 -23.55 11.53
CA PHE A 187 4.92 -23.01 10.48
C PHE A 187 5.33 -23.47 9.07
N LEU A 188 6.63 -23.57 8.80
CA LEU A 188 7.18 -24.02 7.51
C LEU A 188 6.98 -25.52 7.27
N GLU A 189 6.61 -26.30 8.29
CA GLU A 189 6.22 -27.72 8.14
C GLU A 189 4.80 -27.89 7.59
N ARG A 190 4.02 -26.79 7.50
CA ARG A 190 2.68 -26.78 6.89
C ARG A 190 2.78 -26.83 5.36
N ASP A 191 1.72 -27.32 4.74
CA ASP A 191 1.64 -27.49 3.29
C ASP A 191 1.32 -26.16 2.57
N PHE A 192 2.35 -25.37 2.30
CA PHE A 192 2.29 -24.17 1.46
C PHE A 192 3.44 -24.17 0.45
N ASP A 193 3.19 -23.72 -0.77
CA ASP A 193 4.23 -23.59 -1.79
C ASP A 193 5.23 -22.46 -1.47
N ALA A 194 4.77 -21.42 -0.78
CA ALA A 194 5.59 -20.30 -0.35
C ALA A 194 5.06 -19.63 0.91
N VAL A 195 5.96 -18.98 1.66
CA VAL A 195 5.61 -18.17 2.85
C VAL A 195 6.22 -16.78 2.73
N PHE A 196 5.38 -15.75 2.87
CA PHE A 196 5.80 -14.36 2.98
C PHE A 196 5.71 -13.89 4.43
N VAL A 197 6.79 -13.29 4.95
CA VAL A 197 6.85 -12.79 6.33
C VAL A 197 6.78 -11.26 6.32
N GLY A 198 5.59 -10.73 6.64
CA GLY A 198 5.27 -9.31 6.71
C GLY A 198 4.89 -8.83 8.11
N THR A 199 5.51 -9.38 9.15
CA THR A 199 5.17 -9.12 10.57
C THR A 199 5.56 -7.72 11.08
N GLY A 200 6.35 -6.97 10.30
CA GLY A 200 6.86 -5.66 10.70
C GLY A 200 7.84 -5.72 11.88
N ALA A 201 8.05 -4.58 12.53
CA ALA A 201 8.97 -4.41 13.66
C ALA A 201 8.25 -3.85 14.91
N PRO A 202 7.37 -4.62 15.58
CA PRO A 202 6.50 -4.11 16.65
C PRO A 202 7.24 -3.77 17.97
N ARG A 203 8.51 -4.15 18.10
CA ARG A 203 9.28 -3.90 19.33
C ARG A 203 9.97 -2.54 19.26
N GLY A 204 9.60 -1.63 20.16
CA GLY A 204 10.28 -0.36 20.33
C GLY A 204 11.73 -0.51 20.82
N ARG A 205 12.55 0.51 20.57
CA ARG A 205 13.93 0.56 21.05
C ARG A 205 13.96 0.74 22.56
N ASN A 206 14.67 -0.13 23.28
CA ASN A 206 14.85 0.03 24.72
C ASN A 206 15.85 1.16 25.02
N LEU A 207 15.67 1.87 26.13
CA LEU A 207 16.57 2.93 26.59
C LEU A 207 17.43 2.43 27.75
N THR A 208 18.73 2.74 27.74
CA THR A 208 19.64 2.43 28.84
C THR A 208 19.77 3.66 29.74
N VAL A 209 18.84 3.80 30.70
CA VAL A 209 18.82 4.92 31.65
C VAL A 209 18.50 4.41 33.06
N PRO A 210 18.99 5.06 34.13
CA PRO A 210 18.61 4.72 35.50
C PRO A 210 17.08 4.75 35.67
N GLY A 211 16.50 3.76 36.36
CA GLY A 211 15.05 3.67 36.58
C GLY A 211 14.25 3.00 35.47
N ARG A 212 14.90 2.50 34.39
CA ARG A 212 14.19 1.94 33.23
C ARG A 212 13.48 0.63 33.53
N GLU A 213 14.12 -0.28 34.27
CA GLU A 213 13.56 -1.61 34.55
C GLU A 213 12.39 -1.52 35.53
N GLU A 214 12.46 -0.56 36.47
CA GLU A 214 11.43 -0.28 37.45
C GLU A 214 10.17 0.36 36.83
N ALA A 215 10.32 1.06 35.70
CA ALA A 215 9.24 1.72 34.97
C ALA A 215 8.64 0.86 33.84
N ALA A 216 9.24 -0.29 33.51
CA ALA A 216 8.81 -1.17 32.42
C ALA A 216 7.69 -2.13 32.86
#